data_AF-A0A6N7M7V0-F1
#
_entry.id   AF-A0A6N7M7V0-F1
#
_cell.length_a   1.000
_cell.length_b   1.000
_cell.length_c   1.000
_cell.angle_alpha   90.00
_cell.angle_beta   90.00
_cell.angle_gamma   90.00
#
_symmetry.space_group_name_H-M   'P 1'
#
loop_
_entity.id
_entity.type
_entity.pdbx_description
1 polymer ?
#
loop_
_entity_poly.entity_id
_entity_poly.type
_entity_poly.pdbx_seq_one_letter_code
_entity_poly.pdbx_strand_id
1 'polypeptide(L)'
;MTDQQRFDALSYAGNTILKTPNMDRIAKEGVWFKNAHTQCAVCAPARASMFTGRTVENTRVINNDAAYDTKTPGIMTMKTYDEILADNGYTCEYYGKWHSPVA
;
A
#
# COMPACT_ATOMS: atom_id res chain seq x y z
N MET A 1 -0.29 1.95 6.59
CA MET A 1 -1.04 2.42 5.40
C MET A 1 -2.45 2.77 5.82
N THR A 2 -2.98 3.93 5.41
CA THR A 2 -4.40 4.28 5.62
C THR A 2 -5.26 3.76 4.46
N ASP A 3 -6.55 3.56 4.69
CA ASP A 3 -7.47 3.05 3.66
C ASP A 3 -8.40 4.16 3.16
N GLN A 4 -8.53 4.29 1.84
CA GLN A 4 -9.35 5.31 1.16
C GLN A 4 -9.10 6.77 1.59
N GLN A 5 -7.92 7.08 2.16
CA GLN A 5 -7.59 8.44 2.54
C GLN A 5 -7.31 9.30 1.29
N ARG A 6 -8.04 10.40 1.17
CA ARG A 6 -7.75 11.41 0.15
C ARG A 6 -6.51 12.22 0.52
N PHE A 7 -5.79 12.73 -0.48
CA PHE A 7 -4.60 13.55 -0.26
C PHE A 7 -4.89 14.84 0.54
N ASP A 8 -6.10 15.38 0.41
CA ASP A 8 -6.57 16.60 1.08
C ASP A 8 -7.24 16.34 2.44
N ALA A 9 -7.23 15.10 2.92
CA ALA A 9 -7.74 14.73 4.24
C ALA A 9 -6.66 14.88 5.34
N LEU A 10 -5.89 15.98 5.30
CA LEU A 10 -4.81 16.32 6.23
C LEU A 10 -4.74 17.84 6.40
N SER A 11 -4.57 18.35 7.63
CA SER A 11 -4.39 19.79 7.83
C SER A 11 -3.12 20.31 7.17
N TYR A 12 -2.04 19.53 7.18
CA TYR A 12 -0.81 19.87 6.44
C TYR A 12 -1.03 20.01 4.92
N ALA A 13 -2.03 19.33 4.34
CA ALA A 13 -2.39 19.44 2.93
C ALA A 13 -3.33 20.64 2.63
N GLY A 14 -3.57 21.51 3.62
CA GLY A 14 -4.42 22.69 3.49
C GLY A 14 -5.87 22.51 3.96
N ASN A 15 -6.21 21.36 4.55
CA ASN A 15 -7.55 21.16 5.12
C ASN A 15 -7.76 22.05 6.35
N THR A 16 -8.80 22.89 6.35
CA THR A 16 -9.08 23.84 7.44
C THR A 16 -9.98 23.27 8.54
N ILE A 17 -10.58 22.10 8.32
CA ILE A 17 -11.55 21.48 9.24
C ILE A 17 -10.87 20.39 10.07
N LEU A 18 -10.12 19.51 9.42
CA LEU A 18 -9.48 18.36 10.07
C LEU A 18 -8.30 18.82 10.92
N LYS A 19 -8.14 18.17 12.08
CA LYS A 19 -6.99 18.38 12.96
C LYS A 19 -6.16 17.10 12.96
N THR A 20 -5.03 17.10 12.25
CA THR A 20 -4.15 15.92 12.13
C THR A 20 -2.76 16.17 12.73
N PRO A 21 -2.65 16.59 14.01
CA PRO A 21 -1.39 17.11 14.55
C PRO A 21 -0.22 16.14 14.48
N ASN A 22 -0.47 14.83 14.67
CA ASN A 22 0.58 13.81 14.58
C ASN A 22 1.07 13.60 13.14
N MET A 23 0.17 13.63 12.16
CA MET A 23 0.55 13.51 10.74
C MET A 23 1.26 14.77 10.26
N ASP A 24 0.79 15.94 10.70
CA ASP A 24 1.42 17.23 10.40
C ASP A 24 2.84 17.29 10.97
N ARG A 25 3.08 16.73 12.16
CA ARG A 25 4.42 16.64 12.73
C ARG A 25 5.35 15.79 11.85
N ILE A 26 4.90 14.61 11.42
CA ILE A 26 5.67 13.74 10.52
C ILE A 26 6.00 14.48 9.20
N ALA A 27 5.04 15.21 8.63
CA ALA A 27 5.26 15.97 7.41
C ALA A 27 6.23 17.14 7.58
N LYS A 28 6.23 17.82 8.74
CA LYS A 28 7.13 18.95 9.06
C LYS A 28 8.57 18.51 9.36
N GLU A 29 8.73 17.37 10.03
CA GLU A 29 10.03 16.85 10.46
C GLU A 29 10.67 15.91 9.43
N GLY A 30 9.90 15.47 8.42
CA GLY A 30 10.33 14.54 7.39
C GLY A 30 10.22 15.10 5.97
N VAL A 31 9.83 14.23 5.04
CA VAL A 31 9.66 14.57 3.61
C VAL A 31 8.19 14.45 3.22
N TRP A 32 7.66 15.49 2.58
CA TRP A 32 6.30 15.50 2.02
C TRP A 32 6.34 15.40 0.50
N PHE A 33 5.71 14.37 -0.04
CA PHE A 33 5.57 14.17 -1.49
C PHE A 33 4.25 14.80 -1.96
N LYS A 34 4.34 15.93 -2.67
CA LYS A 34 3.16 16.59 -3.27
C LYS A 34 2.51 15.77 -4.40
N ASN A 35 3.32 14.95 -5.08
CA ASN A 35 2.91 14.13 -6.22
C ASN A 35 3.25 12.65 -5.96
N ALA A 36 2.56 12.04 -5.00
CA ALA A 36 2.64 10.61 -4.74
C ALA A 36 1.40 9.92 -5.35
N HIS A 37 1.61 9.00 -6.28
CA HIS A 37 0.54 8.32 -7.00
C HIS A 37 0.56 6.82 -6.72
N THR A 38 -0.63 6.24 -6.53
CA THR A 38 -0.83 4.79 -6.52
C THR A 38 -0.91 4.26 -7.96
N GLN A 39 -0.46 3.03 -8.18
CA GLN A 39 -0.60 2.36 -9.49
C GLN A 39 -2.07 2.11 -9.87
N CYS A 40 -2.94 1.94 -8.87
CA CYS A 40 -4.37 1.75 -9.07
C CYS A 40 -5.16 2.38 -7.91
N ALA A 41 -6.34 2.93 -8.19
CA ALA A 41 -7.23 3.45 -7.15
C ALA A 41 -8.02 2.35 -6.40
N VAL A 42 -7.90 1.09 -6.85
CA VAL A 42 -8.60 -0.08 -6.28
C VAL A 42 -7.69 -0.81 -5.29
N CYS A 43 -8.28 -1.27 -4.19
CA CYS A 43 -7.56 -1.73 -2.99
C CYS A 43 -6.56 -2.86 -3.26
N ALA A 44 -7.01 -4.02 -3.75
CA ALA A 44 -6.14 -5.17 -3.93
C ALA A 44 -5.05 -4.97 -5.00
N PRO A 45 -5.35 -4.41 -6.19
CA PRO A 45 -4.32 -4.09 -7.19
C PRO A 45 -3.26 -3.11 -6.68
N ALA A 46 -3.68 -2.08 -5.93
CA ALA A 46 -2.76 -1.08 -5.35
C ALA A 46 -1.81 -1.71 -4.33
N ARG A 47 -2.35 -2.56 -3.44
CA ARG A 47 -1.59 -3.25 -2.41
C ARG A 47 -0.62 -4.26 -2.99
N ALA A 48 -1.07 -5.09 -3.93
CA ALA A 48 -0.22 -6.02 -4.66
C ALA A 48 0.96 -5.30 -5.32
N SER A 49 0.69 -4.17 -6.00
CA SER A 49 1.72 -3.35 -6.63
C SER A 49 2.70 -2.77 -5.59
N MET A 50 2.19 -2.31 -4.45
CA MET A 50 3.02 -1.75 -3.38
C MET A 50 3.91 -2.81 -2.71
N PHE A 51 3.38 -4.00 -2.43
CA PHE A 51 4.13 -5.07 -1.79
C PHE A 51 5.23 -5.63 -2.70
N THR A 52 5.00 -5.69 -4.01
CA THR A 52 5.94 -6.31 -4.95
C THR A 52 6.82 -5.32 -5.71
N GLY A 53 6.48 -4.03 -5.70
CA GLY A 53 7.11 -3.02 -6.55
C GLY A 53 6.85 -3.23 -8.05
N ARG A 54 5.80 -3.97 -8.42
CA ARG A 54 5.44 -4.29 -9.82
C ARG A 54 4.13 -3.63 -10.23
N THR A 55 3.89 -3.54 -11.54
CA THR A 55 2.63 -2.99 -12.05
C THR A 55 1.46 -3.95 -11.87
N VAL A 56 0.24 -3.47 -12.06
CA VAL A 56 -0.98 -4.27 -11.96
C VAL A 56 -0.96 -5.45 -12.94
N GLU A 57 -0.42 -5.24 -14.15
CA GLU A 57 -0.32 -6.27 -15.19
C GLU A 57 0.67 -7.37 -14.79
N ASN A 58 1.76 -7.01 -14.13
CA ASN A 58 2.76 -7.98 -13.67
C ASN A 58 2.30 -8.77 -12.44
N THR A 59 1.60 -8.12 -11.50
CA THR A 59 1.04 -8.81 -10.32
C THR A 59 -0.18 -9.67 -10.67
N ARG A 60 -0.88 -9.31 -11.76
CA ARG A 60 -2.15 -9.91 -12.24
C ARG A 60 -3.33 -9.77 -11.26
N VAL A 61 -3.18 -8.95 -10.22
CA VAL A 61 -4.27 -8.61 -9.29
C VAL A 61 -5.03 -7.43 -9.89
N ILE A 62 -6.04 -7.68 -10.71
CA ILE A 62 -6.72 -6.65 -11.52
C ILE A 62 -8.00 -6.08 -10.86
N ASN A 63 -8.52 -6.72 -9.83
CA ASN A 63 -9.70 -6.30 -9.08
C ASN A 63 -9.60 -6.76 -7.61
N ASN A 64 -10.62 -6.46 -6.80
CA ASN A 64 -10.64 -6.87 -5.39
C ASN A 64 -10.93 -8.35 -5.19
N ASP A 65 -11.67 -9.01 -6.09
CA ASP A 65 -11.96 -10.45 -5.97
C ASP A 65 -10.68 -11.29 -6.09
N ALA A 66 -9.75 -10.83 -6.93
CA ALA A 66 -8.43 -11.45 -7.09
C ALA A 66 -7.61 -11.47 -5.78
N ALA A 67 -7.94 -10.67 -4.77
CA ALA A 67 -7.29 -10.74 -3.45
C ALA A 67 -7.50 -12.08 -2.75
N TYR A 68 -8.55 -12.82 -3.12
CA TYR A 68 -8.91 -14.11 -2.51
C TYR A 68 -8.61 -15.28 -3.45
N ASP A 69 -8.01 -15.00 -4.61
CA ASP A 69 -7.67 -16.01 -5.60
C ASP A 69 -6.32 -16.66 -5.27
N THR A 70 -6.40 -17.88 -4.73
CA THR A 70 -5.26 -18.71 -4.35
C THR A 70 -4.96 -19.80 -5.38
N LYS A 71 -5.77 -19.93 -6.42
CA LYS A 71 -5.75 -21.07 -7.35
C LYS A 71 -5.31 -20.70 -8.75
N THR A 72 -5.52 -19.44 -9.17
CA THR A 72 -5.14 -19.00 -10.51
C THR A 72 -3.61 -18.93 -10.64
N PRO A 73 -3.02 -19.69 -11.57
CA PRO A 73 -1.58 -19.67 -11.77
C PRO A 73 -1.07 -18.30 -12.24
N GLY A 74 0.08 -17.88 -11.71
CA GLY A 74 0.78 -16.69 -12.19
C GLY A 74 0.39 -15.39 -11.50
N ILE A 75 -0.53 -15.41 -10.54
CA ILE A 75 -0.80 -14.26 -9.65
C ILE A 75 0.34 -14.17 -8.63
N MET A 76 0.86 -12.95 -8.41
CA MET A 76 1.86 -12.66 -7.37
C MET A 76 3.08 -13.61 -7.38
N THR A 77 3.68 -13.86 -8.56
CA THR A 77 4.82 -14.79 -8.71
C THR A 77 6.17 -14.24 -8.24
N MET A 78 6.20 -12.97 -7.84
CA MET A 78 7.37 -12.27 -7.34
C MET A 78 7.28 -12.13 -5.83
N LYS A 79 8.45 -12.08 -5.18
CA LYS A 79 8.50 -11.81 -3.75
C LYS A 79 7.97 -10.42 -3.41
N THR A 80 7.29 -10.32 -2.29
CA THR A 80 6.99 -9.04 -1.64
C THR A 80 8.22 -8.49 -0.92
N TYR A 81 8.20 -7.19 -0.61
CA TYR A 81 9.32 -6.57 0.11
C TYR A 81 9.49 -7.17 1.50
N ASP A 82 8.41 -7.62 2.16
CA ASP A 82 8.45 -8.22 3.48
C ASP A 82 9.04 -9.64 3.45
N GLU A 83 8.74 -10.46 2.42
CA GLU A 83 9.46 -11.73 2.21
C GLU A 83 10.96 -11.50 2.00
N ILE A 84 11.32 -10.48 1.21
CA ILE A 84 12.72 -10.10 0.99
C ILE A 84 13.39 -9.68 2.31
N LEU A 85 12.71 -8.89 3.15
CA LEU A 85 13.24 -8.44 4.44
C LEU A 85 13.39 -9.62 5.42
N ALA A 86 12.40 -10.52 5.48
CA ALA A 86 12.43 -11.71 6.32
C ALA A 86 13.60 -12.64 5.97
N ASP A 87 13.85 -12.87 4.68
CA ASP A 87 15.02 -13.62 4.19
C ASP A 87 16.36 -12.99 4.61
N ASN A 88 16.38 -11.69 4.90
CA ASN A 88 17.55 -10.93 5.33
C ASN A 88 17.59 -10.70 6.86
N GLY A 89 16.84 -11.49 7.63
CA GLY A 89 16.92 -11.53 9.09
C GLY A 89 16.09 -10.47 9.81
N TYR A 90 15.19 -9.77 9.12
CA TYR A 90 14.23 -8.87 9.77
C TYR A 90 13.06 -9.67 10.34
N THR A 91 12.58 -9.27 11.52
CA THR A 91 11.27 -9.70 12.02
C THR A 91 10.19 -8.84 11.37
N CYS A 92 9.35 -9.46 10.56
CA CYS A 92 8.26 -8.78 9.86
C CYS A 92 6.91 -9.14 10.50
N GLU A 93 6.12 -8.12 10.82
CA GLU A 93 4.78 -8.28 11.37
C GLU A 93 3.79 -7.41 10.59
N TYR A 94 2.56 -7.90 10.46
CA TYR A 94 1.50 -7.19 9.77
C TYR A 94 0.33 -6.88 10.70
N TYR A 95 -0.11 -5.62 10.69
CA TYR A 95 -1.27 -5.17 11.46
C TYR A 95 -2.26 -4.40 10.57
N GLY A 96 -3.51 -4.87 10.57
CA GLY A 96 -4.63 -4.20 9.89
C GLY A 96 -5.17 -4.97 8.69
N LYS A 97 -5.67 -4.24 7.69
CA LYS A 97 -6.36 -4.81 6.53
C LYS A 97 -5.37 -5.37 5.50
N TRP A 98 -5.33 -6.69 5.32
CA TRP A 98 -4.51 -7.38 4.32
C TRP A 98 -4.89 -7.04 2.87
N HIS A 99 -5.94 -7.69 2.35
CA HIS A 99 -6.53 -7.49 1.02
C HIS A 99 -5.51 -7.57 -0.14
N SER A 100 -4.72 -8.64 -0.15
CA SER A 100 -3.79 -9.03 -1.22
C SER A 100 -3.70 -10.58 -1.26
N PRO A 101 -3.46 -11.23 -2.41
CA PRO A 101 -3.47 -12.69 -2.53
C PRO A 101 -2.22 -13.41 -2.01
N VAL A 102 -1.24 -12.66 -1.48
CA VAL A 102 -0.04 -13.23 -0.85
C VAL A 102 -0.34 -13.77 0.55
N ALA A 103 0.47 -14.75 0.99
CA ALA A 103 0.48 -15.32 2.33
C ALA A 103 1.74 -14.85 3.06
#